data_AF-A0A1A2DBU4-F1
#
_entry.id   AF-A0A1A2DBU4-F1
#
_cell.length_a   1.000
_cell.length_b   1.000
_cell.length_c   1.000
_cell.angle_alpha   90.00
_cell.angle_beta   90.00
_cell.angle_gamma   90.00
#
_symmetry.space_group_name_H-M   'P 1'
#
loop_
_entity.id
_entity.type
_entity.pdbx_description
1 polymer ?
#
loop_
_entity_poly.entity_id
_entity_poly.type
_entity_poly.pdbx_seq_one_letter_code
_entity_poly.pdbx_strand_id
1 'polypeptide(L)'
;MLARGFQYGTAPNALVIGWNGGHTAATLPDGTPVSSGEHGGVHIGGAGAYQAGFTHHMFLPMPPDGEGALPPPPDAPPPPPDAPPPPPEAPPVLVDATAPAPPAAPAPPGPEMPPPGDPGIANP
;
A
#
# COMPACT_ATOMS: atom_id res chain seq x y z
N MET A 1 -22.91 -0.26 -3.21
CA MET A 1 -22.61 -0.89 -1.91
C MET A 1 -21.73 0.08 -1.12
N LEU A 2 -22.31 0.86 -0.21
CA LEU A 2 -21.59 1.40 0.93
C LEU A 2 -22.14 0.62 2.13
N ALA A 3 -21.27 -0.09 2.83
CA ALA A 3 -21.64 -0.83 4.02
C ALA A 3 -20.52 -0.68 5.04
N ARG A 4 -20.84 -0.86 6.32
CA ARG A 4 -19.85 -0.85 7.42
C ARG A 4 -19.09 0.48 7.60
N GLY A 5 -19.72 1.60 7.21
CA GLY A 5 -19.15 2.94 7.41
C GLY A 5 -18.17 3.42 6.32
N PHE A 6 -17.92 2.61 5.29
CA PHE A 6 -17.07 3.01 4.18
C PHE A 6 -17.73 4.09 3.31
N GLN A 7 -16.92 5.06 2.90
CA GLN A 7 -17.25 6.18 2.02
C GLN A 7 -16.43 6.09 0.73
N TYR A 8 -16.89 6.74 -0.33
CA TYR A 8 -16.14 6.79 -1.60
C TYR A 8 -14.98 7.79 -1.55
N GLY A 9 -13.89 7.46 -2.24
CA GLY A 9 -12.72 8.31 -2.35
C GLY A 9 -11.65 7.97 -1.31
N THR A 10 -10.89 8.99 -0.92
CA THR A 10 -9.76 8.89 0.02
C THR A 10 -9.88 9.98 1.07
N ALA A 11 -9.37 9.72 2.28
CA ALA A 11 -9.26 10.72 3.32
C ALA A 11 -7.96 10.53 4.11
N PRO A 12 -7.35 11.62 4.64
CA PRO A 12 -6.23 11.50 5.57
C PRO A 12 -6.69 10.83 6.88
N ASN A 13 -5.75 10.17 7.57
CA ASN A 13 -6.00 9.49 8.86
C ASN A 13 -7.16 8.47 8.81
N ALA A 14 -7.39 7.86 7.64
CA ALA A 14 -8.42 6.88 7.42
C ALA A 14 -7.81 5.58 6.89
N LEU A 15 -8.51 4.47 7.12
CA LEU A 15 -8.22 3.24 6.38
C LEU A 15 -8.71 3.44 4.95
N VAL A 16 -7.80 3.53 3.99
CA VAL A 16 -8.13 3.69 2.58
C VAL A 16 -7.91 2.37 1.84
N ILE A 17 -8.83 2.02 0.95
CA ILE A 17 -8.76 0.84 0.08
C ILE A 17 -8.81 1.33 -1.36
N GLY A 18 -7.80 0.98 -2.15
CA GLY A 18 -7.70 1.27 -3.57
C GLY A 18 -7.74 -0.01 -4.39
N TRP A 19 -8.48 -0.02 -5.49
CA TRP A 19 -8.51 -1.16 -6.40
C TRP A 19 -8.67 -0.78 -7.87
N ASN A 20 -8.28 -1.73 -8.73
CA ASN A 20 -8.54 -1.72 -10.16
C ASN A 20 -9.04 -3.11 -10.60
N GLY A 21 -9.03 -3.41 -11.90
CA GLY A 21 -9.57 -4.66 -12.43
C GLY A 21 -8.88 -5.96 -11.96
N GLY A 22 -7.71 -5.89 -11.32
CA GLY A 22 -6.97 -7.08 -10.89
C GLY A 22 -6.27 -6.99 -9.54
N HIS A 23 -6.16 -5.80 -8.94
CA HIS A 23 -5.42 -5.60 -7.70
C HIS A 23 -6.21 -4.78 -6.69
N THR A 24 -5.97 -5.05 -5.42
CA THR A 24 -6.48 -4.29 -4.29
C THR A 24 -5.37 -4.11 -3.27
N ALA A 25 -5.22 -2.91 -2.75
CA ALA A 25 -4.35 -2.63 -1.61
C ALA A 25 -5.05 -1.69 -0.63
N ALA A 26 -4.54 -1.64 0.59
CA ALA A 26 -5.01 -0.77 1.64
C ALA A 26 -3.88 0.13 2.15
N THR A 27 -4.25 1.26 2.75
CA THR A 27 -3.35 2.11 3.51
C THR A 27 -4.01 2.41 4.85
N LEU A 28 -3.27 2.16 5.93
CA LEU A 28 -3.71 2.37 7.30
C LEU A 28 -3.80 3.87 7.64
N PRO A 29 -4.48 4.24 8.74
CA PRO A 29 -4.61 5.64 9.17
C PRO A 29 -3.28 6.34 9.42
N ASP A 30 -2.26 5.61 9.86
CA ASP A 30 -0.88 6.07 10.08
C ASP A 30 -0.09 6.26 8.77
N GLY A 31 -0.71 5.97 7.61
CA GLY A 31 -0.08 6.01 6.30
C GLY A 31 0.62 4.71 5.89
N THR A 32 0.65 3.69 6.75
CA THR A 32 1.32 2.42 6.47
C THR A 32 0.61 1.67 5.34
N PRO A 33 1.30 1.33 4.23
CA PRO A 33 0.71 0.57 3.14
C PRO A 33 0.59 -0.92 3.48
N VAL A 34 -0.49 -1.55 3.01
CA VAL A 34 -0.80 -2.96 3.21
C VAL A 34 -1.25 -3.53 1.87
N SER A 35 -0.58 -4.57 1.39
CA SER A 35 -0.89 -5.19 0.10
C SER A 35 -0.99 -6.71 0.20
N SER A 36 -1.75 -7.33 -0.70
CA SER A 36 -1.69 -8.78 -0.87
C SER A 36 -0.35 -9.15 -1.51
N GLY A 37 0.44 -9.99 -0.87
CA GLY A 37 1.71 -10.47 -1.41
C GLY A 37 1.52 -11.39 -2.62
N GLU A 38 2.46 -11.40 -3.57
CA GLU A 38 2.46 -12.27 -4.76
C GLU A 38 2.36 -13.77 -4.43
N HIS A 39 2.76 -14.17 -3.22
CA HIS A 39 2.68 -15.56 -2.72
C HIS A 39 1.45 -15.82 -1.84
N GLY A 40 0.49 -14.89 -1.81
CA GLY A 40 -0.67 -14.92 -0.93
C GLY A 40 -0.38 -14.32 0.46
N GLY A 41 -1.45 -13.93 1.17
CA GLY A 41 -1.35 -13.29 2.48
C GLY A 41 -1.29 -11.77 2.44
N VAL A 42 -1.36 -11.15 3.62
CA VAL A 42 -1.36 -9.69 3.81
C VAL A 42 0.01 -9.24 4.30
N HIS A 43 0.65 -8.34 3.56
CA HIS A 43 1.99 -7.85 3.82
C HIS A 43 1.96 -6.34 4.07
N ILE A 44 2.76 -5.89 5.03
CA ILE A 44 3.04 -4.47 5.24
C ILE A 44 4.08 -4.02 4.21
N GLY A 45 3.83 -2.92 3.51
CA GLY A 45 4.69 -2.42 2.43
C GLY A 45 3.99 -2.37 1.07
N GLY A 46 4.79 -2.10 0.03
CA GLY A 46 4.28 -1.76 -1.30
C GLY A 46 3.81 -0.31 -1.36
N ALA A 47 3.15 0.10 -2.46
CA ALA A 47 2.75 1.50 -2.60
C ALA A 47 1.31 1.82 -2.16
N GLY A 48 0.61 0.84 -1.56
CA GLY A 48 -0.65 1.05 -0.85
C GLY A 48 -1.80 1.55 -1.71
N ALA A 49 -2.89 1.98 -1.06
CA ALA A 49 -4.14 2.37 -1.72
C ALA A 49 -4.05 3.66 -2.55
N TYR A 50 -2.98 4.44 -2.42
CA TYR A 50 -2.80 5.73 -3.13
C TYR A 50 -2.07 5.60 -4.47
N GLN A 51 -1.80 4.38 -4.93
CA GLN A 51 -1.19 4.17 -6.25
C GLN A 51 -2.04 4.77 -7.37
N ALA A 52 -1.39 5.46 -8.31
CA ALA A 52 -2.04 6.04 -9.48
C ALA A 52 -2.76 5.01 -10.38
N GLY A 53 -2.37 3.73 -10.30
CA GLY A 53 -3.01 2.63 -11.03
C GLY A 53 -4.35 2.17 -10.47
N PHE A 54 -4.76 2.66 -9.29
CA PHE A 54 -6.09 2.38 -8.74
C PHE A 54 -7.11 3.41 -9.25
N THR A 55 -8.17 2.89 -9.84
CA THR A 55 -9.25 3.71 -10.43
C THR A 55 -10.44 3.85 -9.50
N HIS A 56 -10.48 3.04 -8.43
CA HIS A 56 -11.54 3.06 -7.44
C HIS A 56 -10.95 3.14 -6.04
N HIS A 57 -11.61 3.93 -5.19
CA HIS A 57 -11.19 4.14 -3.82
C HIS A 57 -12.41 4.18 -2.90
N MET A 58 -12.24 3.59 -1.72
CA MET A 58 -13.12 3.78 -0.58
C MET A 58 -12.28 3.97 0.67
N PHE A 59 -12.83 4.68 1.64
CA PHE A 59 -12.17 4.87 2.92
C PHE A 59 -13.13 4.67 4.08
N LEU A 60 -12.59 4.23 5.21
CA LEU A 60 -13.26 4.16 6.49
C LEU A 60 -12.58 5.17 7.43
N PRO A 61 -13.27 6.24 7.85
CA PRO A 61 -12.75 7.14 8.87
C PRO A 61 -12.40 6.37 10.14
N MET A 62 -11.20 6.59 10.67
CA MET A 62 -10.77 6.03 11.95
C MET A 62 -10.57 7.18 12.95
N PRO A 63 -10.89 6.98 14.23
CA PRO A 63 -10.49 7.94 15.25
C PRO A 63 -8.95 7.99 15.33
N PRO A 64 -8.37 9.14 15.68
CA PRO A 64 -6.94 9.25 15.94
C PRO A 64 -6.54 8.29 17.08
N ASP A 65 -5.31 7.78 17.03
CA ASP A 65 -4.81 6.67 17.85
C ASP A 65 -5.22 6.76 19.33
N GLY A 66 -5.85 5.70 19.85
CA GLY A 66 -6.18 5.54 21.28
C GLY A 66 -7.64 5.24 21.60
N GLU A 67 -8.59 5.57 20.72
CA GLU A 67 -10.03 5.32 20.97
C GLU A 67 -10.48 3.87 20.67
N GLY A 68 -9.58 3.04 20.13
CA GLY A 68 -9.82 1.64 19.81
C GLY A 68 -9.00 0.64 20.64
N ALA A 69 -8.25 1.10 21.66
CA ALA A 69 -7.61 0.19 22.60
C ALA A 69 -8.72 -0.66 23.24
N LEU A 70 -8.67 -1.97 23.03
CA LEU A 70 -9.60 -2.89 23.66
C LEU A 70 -9.58 -2.61 25.17
N PRO A 71 -10.73 -2.46 25.83
CA PRO A 71 -10.75 -2.29 27.28
C PRO A 71 -9.94 -3.45 27.88
N PRO A 72 -9.13 -3.19 28.91
CA PRO A 72 -8.40 -4.27 29.58
C PRO A 72 -9.40 -5.38 29.96
N PRO A 73 -9.01 -6.66 29.86
CA PRO A 73 -9.90 -7.75 30.22
C PRO A 73 -10.45 -7.52 31.64
N PRO A 74 -11.72 -7.88 31.90
CA PRO A 74 -12.40 -7.54 33.16
C PRO A 74 -11.69 -8.06 34.41
N ASP A 75 -10.85 -9.09 34.26
CA ASP A 75 -10.07 -9.71 35.34
C ASP A 75 -8.62 -9.20 35.42
N ALA A 76 -8.25 -8.15 34.68
CA ALA A 76 -6.94 -7.53 34.82
C ALA A 76 -6.85 -6.87 36.21
N PRO A 77 -5.89 -7.26 37.07
CA PRO A 77 -5.66 -6.54 38.31
C PRO A 77 -5.33 -5.08 37.99
N PRO A 78 -5.80 -4.11 38.80
CA PRO A 78 -5.48 -2.72 38.59
C PRO A 78 -3.95 -2.55 38.57
N PRO A 79 -3.40 -1.69 37.69
CA PRO A 79 -1.98 -1.41 37.71
C PRO A 79 -1.59 -0.89 39.11
N PRO A 80 -0.44 -1.33 39.67
CA PRO A 80 0.01 -0.81 40.95
C PRO A 80 0.19 0.72 40.88
N PRO A 81 -0.02 1.47 41.98
CA PRO A 81 0.04 2.93 41.99
C PRO A 81 1.36 3.52 41.46
N ASP A 82 2.45 2.76 41.58
CA ASP A 82 3.80 3.12 41.13
C ASP A 82 4.24 2.33 39.88
N ALA A 83 3.30 1.77 39.12
CA ALA A 83 3.62 1.14 37.85
C ALA A 83 4.25 2.20 36.93
N PRO A 84 5.48 2.00 36.44
CA PRO A 84 5.99 2.85 35.38
C PRO A 84 5.02 2.78 34.20
N PRO A 85 4.88 3.87 33.42
CA PRO A 85 4.08 3.83 32.20
C PRO A 85 4.50 2.61 31.37
N PRO A 86 3.56 1.97 30.66
CA PRO A 86 3.89 0.84 29.80
C PRO A 86 5.06 1.25 28.91
N PRO A 87 6.06 0.37 28.72
CA PRO A 87 7.18 0.68 27.85
C PRO A 87 6.61 1.07 26.48
N PRO A 88 7.19 2.07 25.80
CA PRO A 88 6.87 2.33 24.40
C PRO A 88 6.93 1.01 23.64
N GLU A 89 5.92 0.70 22.81
CA GLU A 89 5.94 -0.49 21.99
C GLU A 89 7.28 -0.52 21.24
N ALA A 90 8.07 -1.56 21.51
CA ALA A 90 9.36 -1.70 20.85
C ALA A 90 9.09 -1.81 19.35
N PRO A 91 9.81 -1.03 18.50
CA PRO A 91 9.66 -1.15 17.07
C PRO A 91 9.95 -2.61 16.67
N PRO A 92 9.16 -3.21 15.75
CA PRO A 92 9.44 -4.55 15.27
C PRO A 92 10.89 -4.62 14.78
N VAL A 93 11.66 -5.54 15.36
CA VAL A 93 13.03 -5.81 14.90
C VAL A 93 12.97 -6.32 13.47
N LEU A 94 13.41 -5.47 12.54
CA LEU A 94 13.47 -5.76 11.11
C LEU A 94 14.58 -6.79 10.91
N VAL A 95 14.23 -8.06 10.73
CA VAL A 95 15.16 -9.03 10.17
C VAL A 95 15.39 -8.60 8.73
N ASP A 96 16.55 -8.02 8.49
CA ASP A 96 17.03 -7.56 7.20
C ASP A 96 17.02 -8.72 6.21
N ALA A 97 15.97 -8.78 5.38
CA ALA A 97 16.00 -9.51 4.13
C ALA A 97 16.32 -8.48 3.06
N THR A 98 17.61 -8.29 2.80
CA THR A 98 18.10 -7.64 1.59
C THR A 98 17.49 -8.36 0.39
N ALA A 99 16.44 -7.79 -0.19
CA ALA A 99 15.90 -8.25 -1.45
C ALA A 99 16.96 -8.03 -2.53
N PRO A 100 17.32 -9.05 -3.33
CA PRO A 100 18.14 -8.83 -4.50
C PRO A 100 17.43 -7.84 -5.43
N ALA A 101 18.14 -6.84 -5.92
CA ALA A 101 17.61 -5.94 -6.93
C ALA A 101 17.10 -6.76 -8.14
N PRO A 102 15.90 -6.49 -8.67
CA PRO A 102 15.43 -7.17 -9.86
C PRO A 102 16.41 -6.92 -11.02
N PRO A 103 16.70 -7.93 -11.86
CA PRO A 103 17.52 -7.72 -13.04
C PRO A 103 16.88 -6.64 -13.93
N ALA A 104 17.71 -5.74 -14.44
CA ALA A 104 17.26 -4.68 -15.34
C ALA A 104 16.53 -5.29 -16.53
N ALA A 105 15.31 -4.81 -16.79
CA ALA A 105 14.58 -5.17 -18.00
C ALA A 105 15.42 -4.81 -19.24
N PRO A 106 15.40 -5.64 -20.30
CA PRO A 106 16.06 -5.28 -21.55
C PRO A 106 15.48 -3.95 -22.07
N ALA A 107 16.38 -3.09 -22.56
CA ALA A 107 15.97 -1.80 -23.14
C ALA A 107 14.97 -2.03 -24.28
N PRO A 108 13.94 -1.19 -24.42
CA PRO A 108 13.04 -1.27 -25.56
C PRO A 108 13.86 -1.14 -26.86
N PRO A 109 13.47 -1.85 -27.94
CA PRO A 109 14.10 -1.68 -29.24
C PRO A 109 14.02 -0.20 -29.64
N GLY A 110 15.16 0.36 -30.05
CA GLY A 110 15.21 1.72 -30.56
C GLY A 110 14.33 1.88 -31.81
N PRO A 111 13.92 3.12 -32.14
CA PRO A 111 13.14 3.36 -33.34
C PRO A 111 13.87 2.82 -34.58
N GLU A 112 13.19 1.95 -35.32
CA GLU A 112 13.67 1.39 -36.58
C GLU A 112 13.88 2.55 -37.56
N MET A 113 15.13 2.76 -37.99
CA MET A 113 15.40 3.75 -39.03
C MET A 113 14.66 3.31 -40.30
N PRO A 114 13.93 4.22 -40.97
CA PRO A 114 13.32 3.89 -42.24
C PRO A 114 14.40 3.41 -43.22
N PRO A 115 14.11 2.42 -44.07
CA PRO A 115 15.04 1.99 -45.09
C PRO A 115 15.44 3.20 -45.95
N PRO A 116 16.70 3.29 -46.41
CA PRO A 116 17.10 4.30 -47.38
C PRO A 116 16.13 4.25 -48.56
N GLY A 117 15.43 5.37 -48.80
CA GLY A 117 14.49 5.45 -49.91
C GLY A 117 15.23 5.18 -51.22
N ASP A 118 14.74 4.22 -52.01
CA ASP A 118 15.27 3.96 -53.35
C ASP A 118 15.25 5.26 -54.17
N PRO A 119 16.31 5.57 -54.94
CA PRO A 119 16.34 6.74 -55.79
C PRO A 119 15.18 6.66 -56.78
N GLY A 120 14.31 7.67 -56.74
CA GLY A 120 13.09 7.75 -57.52
C GLY A 120 13.35 7.50 -59.01
N ILE A 121 12.76 6.44 -59.52
CA ILE A 121 12.57 6.25 -60.96
C ILE A 121 11.55 7.31 -61.39
N ALA A 122 12.00 8.32 -62.12
CA ALA A 122 11.12 9.24 -62.83
C ALA A 122 10.29 8.43 -63.85
N ASN A 123 8.97 8.53 -63.78
CA ASN A 123 8.06 8.00 -64.79
C ASN A 123 7.88 9.05 -65.91
N PRO A 124 7.75 8.63 -67.19
CA PRO A 124 8.02 9.45 -68.38
C PRO A 124 6.96 10.49 -68.72
#